data_AF-A0A433A2K8-F1
#
_entry.id   AF-A0A433A2K8-F1
#
_cell.length_a   1.000
_cell.length_b   1.000
_cell.length_c   1.000
_cell.angle_alpha   90.00
_cell.angle_beta   90.00
_cell.angle_gamma   90.00
#
_symmetry.space_group_name_H-M   'P 1'
#
loop_
_entity.id
_entity.type
_entity.pdbx_description
1 polymer ?
#
loop_
_entity_poly.entity_id
_entity_poly.type
_entity_poly.pdbx_seq_one_letter_code
_entity_poly.pdbx_strand_id
1 'polypeptide(L)'
;MTVTSAEPLILKDVHNDLECKLAFYQQALSIAKEGHEKTKATGMQFSRPDDYFVEMLDETVTIKAAEEARRQHDLKKFGKKVQIKKLQVWQKQKVDELEKIKLMKRKCKGTDDMTGSEDEFDILLNNGNDSKQDSKHVKGGKDAKDNVSYYDGKNFNRIYKDSKYGFGAESAADISDFNPRKNKGGFNKSGPKTHKASSAQQSEMPGIKG
;
A
#
# COMPACT_ATOMS: atom_id res chain seq x y z
N MET A 1 -0.79 -38.62 15.72
CA MET A 1 -1.94 -38.52 16.66
C MET A 1 -3.21 -38.63 15.86
N THR A 2 -4.05 -39.63 16.14
CA THR A 2 -5.34 -39.83 15.47
C THR A 2 -6.44 -39.73 16.51
N VAL A 3 -7.43 -38.87 16.28
CA VAL A 3 -8.59 -38.70 17.15
C VAL A 3 -9.85 -38.89 16.32
N THR A 4 -10.72 -39.78 16.76
CA THR A 4 -11.98 -40.10 16.11
C THR A 4 -13.13 -39.48 16.88
N SER A 5 -14.11 -38.90 16.18
CA SER A 5 -15.33 -38.39 16.80
C SER A 5 -16.07 -39.51 17.54
N ALA A 6 -16.50 -39.25 18.78
CA ALA A 6 -17.34 -40.18 19.53
C ALA A 6 -18.78 -40.19 19.00
N GLU A 7 -19.28 -39.04 18.54
CA GLU A 7 -20.63 -38.91 18.01
C GLU A 7 -20.63 -39.10 16.49
N PRO A 8 -21.58 -39.89 15.94
CA PRO A 8 -21.79 -40.02 14.50
C PRO A 8 -22.39 -38.74 13.94
N LEU A 9 -22.03 -38.39 12.71
CA LEU A 9 -22.51 -37.16 12.07
C LEU A 9 -23.94 -37.38 11.55
N ILE A 10 -24.91 -36.69 12.14
CA ILE A 10 -26.33 -36.79 11.78
C ILE A 10 -26.71 -35.58 10.93
N LEU A 11 -26.99 -35.82 9.64
CA LEU A 11 -27.50 -34.81 8.72
C LEU A 11 -29.01 -34.98 8.54
N LYS A 12 -29.76 -33.87 8.64
CA LYS A 12 -31.22 -33.86 8.37
C LYS A 12 -31.50 -33.91 6.86
N ASP A 13 -30.73 -33.15 6.09
CA ASP A 13 -30.78 -33.14 4.63
C ASP A 13 -29.35 -33.05 4.06
N VAL A 14 -29.01 -33.97 3.17
CA VAL A 14 -27.69 -34.07 2.54
C VAL A 14 -27.52 -33.03 1.44
N HIS A 15 -28.61 -32.54 0.85
CA HIS A 15 -28.57 -31.53 -0.21
C HIS A 15 -28.43 -30.10 0.32
N ASN A 16 -28.63 -29.89 1.62
CA ASN A 16 -28.36 -28.61 2.26
C ASN A 16 -26.87 -28.48 2.63
N ASP A 17 -26.11 -27.91 1.69
CA ASP A 17 -24.66 -27.70 1.82
C ASP A 17 -24.26 -26.86 3.05
N LEU A 18 -25.09 -25.90 3.47
CA LEU A 18 -24.78 -25.05 4.62
C LEU A 18 -24.83 -25.83 5.94
N GLU A 19 -25.87 -26.64 6.14
CA GLU A 19 -26.00 -27.50 7.32
C GLU A 19 -24.92 -28.58 7.33
N CYS A 20 -24.63 -29.17 6.17
CA CYS A 20 -23.58 -30.16 5.99
C CYS A 20 -22.20 -29.60 6.39
N LYS A 21 -21.85 -28.40 5.89
CA LYS A 21 -20.61 -27.70 6.25
C LYS A 21 -20.52 -27.37 7.73
N LEU A 22 -21.62 -26.93 8.34
CA LEU A 22 -21.65 -26.63 9.77
C LEU A 22 -21.41 -27.88 10.63
N ALA A 23 -22.02 -29.01 10.25
CA ALA A 23 -21.81 -30.28 10.94
C ALA A 23 -20.35 -30.75 10.84
N PHE A 24 -19.75 -30.69 9.65
CA PHE A 24 -18.32 -31.01 9.48
C PHE A 24 -17.41 -30.08 10.28
N TYR A 25 -17.72 -28.77 10.30
CA TYR A 25 -16.96 -27.80 11.07
C TYR A 25 -17.02 -28.09 12.58
N GLN A 26 -18.21 -28.38 13.12
CA GLN A 26 -18.39 -28.71 14.53
C GLN A 26 -17.64 -29.99 14.91
N GLN A 27 -17.70 -31.02 14.06
CA GLN A 27 -16.96 -32.27 14.27
C GLN A 27 -15.44 -32.05 14.21
N ALA A 28 -14.94 -31.27 13.24
CA ALA A 28 -13.53 -30.95 13.14
C ALA A 28 -13.04 -30.14 14.37
N LEU A 29 -13.87 -29.21 14.86
CA LEU A 29 -13.57 -28.38 16.02
C LEU A 29 -13.51 -29.20 17.30
N SER A 30 -14.43 -30.13 17.52
CA SER A 30 -14.41 -30.99 18.71
C SER A 30 -13.17 -31.89 18.73
N ILE A 31 -12.86 -32.54 17.60
CA ILE A 31 -11.67 -33.37 17.43
C ILE A 31 -10.39 -32.56 17.64
N ALA A 32 -10.32 -31.33 17.10
CA ALA A 32 -9.16 -30.45 17.28
C ALA A 32 -8.93 -30.09 18.76
N LYS A 33 -10.01 -29.82 19.52
CA LYS A 33 -9.93 -29.55 20.97
C LYS A 33 -9.41 -30.75 21.74
N GLU A 34 -9.95 -31.94 21.49
CA GLU A 34 -9.48 -33.16 22.13
C GLU A 34 -8.03 -33.47 21.79
N GLY A 35 -7.64 -33.34 20.52
CA GLY A 35 -6.26 -33.54 20.08
C GLY A 35 -5.29 -32.55 20.73
N HIS A 36 -5.71 -31.30 20.88
CA HIS A 36 -4.95 -30.27 21.56
C HIS A 36 -4.75 -30.58 23.05
N GLU A 37 -5.78 -31.04 23.76
CA GLU A 37 -5.68 -31.46 25.17
C GLU A 37 -4.74 -32.66 25.33
N LYS A 38 -4.89 -33.69 24.48
CA LYS A 38 -4.00 -34.88 24.47
C LYS A 38 -2.54 -34.49 24.20
N THR A 39 -2.32 -33.54 23.28
CA THR A 39 -0.97 -33.04 22.97
C THR A 39 -0.37 -32.26 24.14
N LYS A 40 -1.16 -31.39 24.79
CA LYS A 40 -0.71 -30.68 26.00
C LYS A 40 -0.41 -31.63 27.16
N ALA A 41 -1.20 -32.68 27.34
CA ALA A 41 -0.95 -33.69 28.36
C ALA A 41 0.40 -34.41 28.18
N THR A 42 0.86 -34.57 26.92
CA THR A 42 2.21 -35.10 26.63
C THR A 42 3.35 -34.11 26.83
N GLY A 43 3.06 -32.86 27.25
CA GLY A 43 4.06 -31.82 27.50
C GLY A 43 4.61 -31.16 26.23
N MET A 44 4.06 -31.45 25.06
CA MET A 44 4.49 -30.86 23.79
C MET A 44 3.82 -29.49 23.55
N GLN A 45 4.58 -28.54 23.00
CA GLN A 45 4.05 -27.24 22.58
C GLN A 45 3.20 -27.41 21.31
N PHE A 46 1.93 -27.00 21.37
CA PHE A 46 1.00 -27.11 20.25
C PHE A 46 0.96 -25.84 19.39
N SER A 47 0.98 -24.66 20.03
CA SER A 47 0.89 -23.40 19.31
C SER A 47 2.21 -23.10 18.62
N ARG A 48 2.14 -22.58 17.39
CA ARG A 48 3.29 -21.99 16.72
C ARG A 48 3.78 -20.79 17.56
N PRO A 49 5.07 -20.70 17.89
CA PRO A 49 5.65 -19.50 18.50
C PRO A 49 5.61 -18.32 17.53
N ASP A 50 5.40 -17.11 18.06
CA ASP A 50 5.34 -15.87 17.26
C ASP A 50 6.66 -15.57 16.52
N ASP A 51 7.79 -16.03 17.05
CA ASP A 51 9.14 -15.79 16.53
C ASP A 51 9.66 -16.91 15.59
N TYR A 52 8.77 -17.81 15.14
CA TYR A 52 9.13 -18.89 14.23
C TYR A 52 8.59 -18.62 12.82
N PHE A 53 9.42 -18.02 11.95
CA PHE A 53 9.06 -17.69 10.57
C PHE A 53 9.33 -18.89 9.64
N VAL A 54 8.26 -19.51 9.17
CA VAL A 54 8.28 -20.54 8.11
C VAL A 54 7.47 -20.00 6.94
N GLU A 55 7.75 -20.47 5.73
CA GLU A 55 6.96 -20.19 4.54
C GLU A 55 5.50 -20.60 4.79
N MET A 56 4.65 -19.62 5.07
CA MET A 56 3.21 -19.81 5.23
C MET A 56 2.56 -19.65 3.87
N LEU A 57 1.57 -20.50 3.57
CA LEU A 57 0.61 -20.25 2.49
C LEU A 57 -0.28 -19.07 2.90
N ASP A 58 0.23 -17.85 2.75
CA ASP A 58 -0.49 -16.64 3.14
C ASP A 58 -1.58 -16.31 2.10
N GLU A 59 -2.75 -16.92 2.27
CA GLU A 59 -3.95 -16.59 1.49
C GLU A 59 -4.31 -15.10 1.63
N THR A 60 -4.00 -14.49 2.78
CA THR A 60 -4.26 -13.06 3.02
C THR A 60 -3.47 -12.14 2.08
N VAL A 61 -2.27 -12.54 1.65
CA VAL A 61 -1.47 -11.79 0.69
C VAL A 61 -2.12 -11.86 -0.68
N THR A 62 -2.67 -13.02 -1.07
CA THR A 62 -3.37 -13.18 -2.35
C THR A 62 -4.67 -12.38 -2.41
N ILE A 63 -5.43 -12.33 -1.30
CA ILE A 63 -6.66 -11.54 -1.20
C ILE A 63 -6.34 -10.05 -1.29
N LYS A 64 -5.34 -9.57 -0.53
CA LYS A 64 -4.89 -8.17 -0.58
C LYS A 64 -4.41 -7.78 -1.96
N ALA A 65 -3.64 -8.63 -2.63
CA ALA A 65 -3.18 -8.40 -3.99
C ALA A 65 -4.34 -8.29 -4.98
N ALA A 66 -5.37 -9.13 -4.83
CA ALA A 66 -6.57 -9.06 -5.67
C ALA A 66 -7.39 -7.77 -5.43
N GLU A 67 -7.50 -7.33 -4.18
CA GLU A 67 -8.16 -6.06 -3.82
C GLU A 67 -7.40 -4.85 -4.37
N GLU A 68 -6.07 -4.84 -4.24
CA GLU A 68 -5.22 -3.79 -4.79
C GLU A 68 -5.31 -3.74 -6.32
N ALA A 69 -5.36 -4.89 -6.99
CA ALA A 69 -5.54 -4.97 -8.44
C ALA A 69 -6.90 -4.39 -8.87
N ARG A 70 -7.98 -4.68 -8.14
CA ARG A 70 -9.31 -4.08 -8.38
C ARG A 70 -9.25 -2.56 -8.21
N ARG A 71 -8.63 -2.07 -7.13
CA ARG A 71 -8.45 -0.63 -6.88
C ARG A 71 -7.66 0.06 -7.99
N GLN A 72 -6.58 -0.56 -8.46
CA GLN A 72 -5.80 -0.03 -9.58
C GLN A 72 -6.59 0.00 -10.89
N HIS A 73 -7.41 -1.02 -11.15
CA HIS A 73 -8.28 -1.05 -12.33
C HIS A 73 -9.31 0.08 -12.28
N ASP A 74 -9.93 0.32 -11.13
CA ASP A 74 -10.90 1.41 -10.97
C ASP A 74 -10.26 2.78 -11.10
N LEU A 75 -9.04 2.96 -10.56
CA LEU A 75 -8.26 4.18 -10.77
C LEU A 75 -7.96 4.43 -12.25
N LYS A 76 -7.62 3.38 -13.02
CA LYS A 76 -7.41 3.49 -14.47
C LYS A 76 -8.69 3.79 -15.22
N LYS A 77 -9.79 3.11 -14.88
CA LYS A 77 -11.10 3.24 -15.53
C LYS A 77 -11.76 4.60 -15.26
N PHE A 78 -11.67 5.09 -14.02
CA PHE A 78 -12.36 6.30 -13.59
C PHE A 78 -11.44 7.51 -13.43
N GLY A 79 -10.11 7.36 -13.49
CA GLY A 79 -9.16 8.45 -13.26
C GLY A 79 -9.42 9.70 -14.10
N LYS A 80 -9.59 9.55 -15.42
CA LYS A 80 -9.92 10.69 -16.30
C LYS A 80 -11.29 11.30 -15.98
N LYS A 81 -12.29 10.47 -15.67
CA LYS A 81 -13.64 10.93 -15.29
C LYS A 81 -13.61 11.73 -13.99
N VAL A 82 -12.80 11.29 -13.01
CA VAL A 82 -12.59 11.99 -11.74
C VAL A 82 -11.91 13.33 -11.97
N GLN A 83 -10.88 13.40 -12.83
CA GLN A 83 -10.20 14.65 -13.18
C GLN A 83 -11.16 15.67 -13.80
N ILE A 84 -11.96 15.26 -14.79
CA ILE A 84 -12.94 16.13 -15.45
C ILE A 84 -14.01 16.60 -14.47
N LYS A 85 -14.58 15.69 -13.68
CA LYS A 85 -15.58 16.03 -12.66
C LYS A 85 -15.01 17.01 -11.63
N LYS A 86 -13.76 16.82 -11.19
CA LYS A 86 -13.09 17.73 -10.25
C LYS A 86 -12.93 19.12 -10.84
N LEU A 87 -12.54 19.24 -12.12
CA LEU A 87 -12.47 20.53 -12.81
C LEU A 87 -13.85 21.20 -12.93
N GLN A 88 -14.88 20.45 -13.27
CA GLN A 88 -16.26 20.97 -13.35
C GLN A 88 -16.78 21.43 -11.99
N VAL A 89 -16.55 20.66 -10.92
CA VAL A 89 -16.92 21.06 -9.55
C VAL A 89 -16.18 22.35 -9.17
N TRP A 90 -14.89 22.45 -9.47
CA TRP A 90 -14.12 23.66 -9.15
C TRP A 90 -14.58 24.89 -9.94
N GLN A 91 -14.94 24.72 -11.22
CA GLN A 91 -15.50 25.80 -12.03
C GLN A 91 -16.86 26.26 -11.49
N LYS A 92 -17.75 25.34 -11.11
CA LYS A 92 -19.03 25.66 -10.50
C LYS A 92 -18.85 26.41 -9.17
N GLN A 93 -17.97 25.92 -8.30
CA GLN A 93 -17.63 26.59 -7.04
C GLN A 93 -17.16 28.04 -7.27
N LYS A 94 -16.29 28.27 -8.26
CA LYS A 94 -15.86 29.65 -8.61
C LYS A 94 -17.01 30.53 -9.09
N VAL A 95 -17.92 30.01 -9.89
CA VAL A 95 -19.09 30.76 -10.36
C VAL A 95 -20.01 31.10 -9.18
N ASP A 96 -20.32 30.13 -8.33
CA ASP A 96 -21.16 30.30 -7.15
C ASP A 96 -20.57 31.33 -6.17
N GLU A 97 -19.25 31.30 -5.95
CA GLU A 97 -18.52 32.30 -5.15
C GLU A 97 -18.58 33.70 -5.76
N LEU A 98 -18.40 33.83 -7.09
CA LEU A 98 -18.52 35.11 -7.79
C LEU A 98 -19.95 35.65 -7.73
N GLU A 99 -20.97 34.81 -7.84
CA GLU A 99 -22.37 35.20 -7.69
C GLU A 99 -22.67 35.67 -6.27
N LYS A 100 -22.16 34.98 -5.24
CA LYS A 100 -22.26 35.40 -3.84
C LYS A 100 -21.58 36.76 -3.63
N ILE A 101 -20.38 36.97 -4.18
CA ILE A 101 -19.69 38.27 -4.12
C ILE A 101 -20.49 39.36 -4.85
N LYS A 102 -21.03 39.08 -6.04
CA LYS A 102 -21.87 40.04 -6.78
C LYS A 102 -23.14 40.39 -6.00
N LEU A 103 -23.77 39.42 -5.34
CA LEU A 103 -24.93 39.65 -4.49
C LEU A 103 -24.57 40.51 -3.28
N MET A 104 -23.45 40.23 -2.61
CA MET A 104 -22.95 41.04 -1.50
C MET A 104 -22.61 42.46 -1.95
N LYS A 105 -21.94 42.63 -3.10
CA LYS A 105 -21.65 43.94 -3.69
C LYS A 105 -22.92 44.71 -4.05
N ARG A 106 -23.95 44.05 -4.59
CA ARG A 106 -25.24 44.69 -4.91
C ARG A 106 -25.99 45.11 -3.64
N LYS A 107 -26.00 44.26 -2.60
CA LYS A 107 -26.57 44.61 -1.29
C LYS A 107 -25.83 45.77 -0.65
N CYS A 108 -24.50 45.77 -0.67
CA CYS A 108 -23.68 46.84 -0.13
C CYS A 108 -23.92 48.16 -0.88
N LYS A 109 -23.97 48.14 -2.22
CA LYS A 109 -24.28 49.32 -3.04
C LYS A 109 -25.72 49.84 -2.86
N GLY A 110 -26.70 48.95 -2.66
CA GLY A 110 -28.08 49.34 -2.36
C GLY A 110 -28.29 49.92 -0.96
N THR A 111 -27.25 49.89 -0.11
CA THR A 111 -27.26 50.51 1.23
C THR A 111 -26.51 51.86 1.23
N ASP A 112 -25.77 52.17 0.17
CA ASP A 112 -24.94 53.39 0.05
C ASP A 112 -25.76 54.63 -0.37
N ASP A 113 -26.92 54.42 -1.01
CA ASP A 113 -27.86 55.51 -1.36
C ASP A 113 -28.82 55.90 -0.21
N MET A 114 -28.70 55.30 0.99
CA MET A 114 -29.62 55.54 2.11
C MET A 114 -29.00 55.97 3.45
N THR A 115 -27.68 56.13 3.56
CA THR A 115 -27.10 56.67 4.80
C THR A 115 -25.80 57.42 4.53
N GLY A 116 -25.94 58.73 4.35
CA GLY A 116 -24.91 59.64 4.83
C GLY A 116 -24.87 59.58 6.35
N SER A 117 -23.92 58.83 6.90
CA SER A 117 -23.46 58.93 8.29
C SER A 117 -22.14 58.18 8.42
N GLU A 118 -21.03 58.92 8.48
CA GLU A 118 -19.66 58.42 8.48
C GLU A 118 -19.22 57.76 9.82
N ASP A 119 -20.13 57.46 10.76
CA ASP A 119 -19.77 57.20 12.17
C ASP A 119 -20.38 55.93 12.81
N GLU A 120 -20.55 54.79 12.12
CA GLU A 120 -21.17 53.61 12.80
C GLU A 120 -20.64 52.20 12.49
N PHE A 121 -19.41 52.02 11.99
CA PHE A 121 -18.86 50.66 11.81
C PHE A 121 -17.50 50.43 12.47
N ASP A 122 -17.47 50.62 13.79
CA ASP A 122 -16.38 50.14 14.66
C ASP A 122 -16.88 49.30 15.86
N ILE A 123 -18.04 48.63 15.76
CA ILE A 123 -18.57 47.80 16.85
C ILE A 123 -19.13 46.46 16.35
N LEU A 124 -18.66 45.38 16.99
CA LEU A 124 -19.14 43.98 17.01
C LEU A 124 -18.68 43.02 15.90
N LEU A 125 -17.36 42.84 15.82
CA LEU A 125 -16.76 41.54 15.45
C LEU A 125 -16.56 40.65 16.71
N ASN A 126 -17.53 40.66 17.61
CA ASN A 126 -17.53 39.82 18.82
C ASN A 126 -18.97 39.44 19.20
N ASN A 127 -19.40 38.23 18.81
CA ASN A 127 -20.26 37.33 19.59
C ASN A 127 -20.71 36.18 18.68
N GLY A 128 -20.16 34.98 18.92
CA GLY A 128 -20.77 33.77 18.37
C GLY A 128 -19.85 32.59 18.03
N ASN A 129 -18.71 32.39 18.70
CA ASN A 129 -18.25 31.02 18.98
C ASN A 129 -17.22 30.96 20.12
N ASP A 130 -17.70 31.01 21.36
CA ASP A 130 -16.94 30.54 22.51
C ASP A 130 -16.95 29.01 22.53
N SER A 131 -15.90 28.41 21.96
CA SER A 131 -15.46 27.09 22.36
C SER A 131 -13.94 27.07 22.46
N LYS A 132 -13.46 27.26 23.69
CA LYS A 132 -12.26 26.66 24.30
C LYS A 132 -11.06 26.49 23.35
N GLN A 133 -10.00 27.28 23.56
CA GLN A 133 -8.71 26.74 24.00
C GLN A 133 -7.73 27.83 24.41
N ASP A 134 -7.32 27.73 25.67
CA ASP A 134 -6.13 28.34 26.23
C ASP A 134 -4.89 27.84 25.48
N SER A 135 -4.09 28.75 24.91
CA SER A 135 -2.63 28.62 24.93
C SER A 135 -1.94 29.92 24.52
N LYS A 136 -1.14 30.44 25.44
CA LYS A 136 -0.17 31.50 25.28
C LYS A 136 0.77 31.21 24.10
N HIS A 137 0.74 32.04 23.05
CA HIS A 137 1.82 32.06 22.06
C HIS A 137 2.91 33.04 22.49
N VAL A 138 3.96 32.51 23.11
CA VAL A 138 5.23 33.18 23.32
C VAL A 138 5.87 33.41 21.94
N LYS A 139 6.08 34.69 21.58
CA LYS A 139 6.89 35.08 20.42
C LYS A 139 8.34 34.63 20.66
N GLY A 140 8.73 33.50 20.07
CA GLY A 140 10.12 33.05 19.95
C GLY A 140 10.79 33.74 18.75
N GLY A 141 11.94 34.37 19.02
CA GLY A 141 12.73 35.13 18.07
C GLY A 141 13.27 34.30 16.90
N LYS A 142 13.40 34.96 15.75
CA LYS A 142 14.12 34.47 14.58
C LYS A 142 15.40 35.29 14.43
N ASP A 143 16.42 34.96 15.20
CA ASP A 143 17.78 35.42 14.98
C ASP A 143 18.73 34.22 15.11
N ALA A 144 19.04 33.61 13.96
CA ALA A 144 20.21 32.74 13.74
C ALA A 144 20.29 32.42 12.24
N LYS A 145 20.56 33.44 11.43
CA LYS A 145 21.12 33.25 10.08
C LYS A 145 22.63 33.45 10.18
N ASP A 146 23.32 32.41 10.63
CA ASP A 146 24.77 32.36 10.57
C ASP A 146 25.22 31.41 9.46
N ASN A 147 25.84 32.03 8.45
CA ASN A 147 27.00 31.54 7.73
C ASN A 147 26.90 30.19 7.01
N VAL A 148 26.40 30.20 5.76
CA VAL A 148 26.95 29.33 4.71
C VAL A 148 27.18 30.15 3.44
N SER A 149 28.44 30.13 3.01
CA SER A 149 29.08 30.92 1.98
C SER A 149 28.41 30.89 0.60
N TYR A 150 28.45 32.06 -0.02
CA TYR A 150 27.97 32.54 -1.32
C TYR A 150 28.59 31.87 -2.58
N TYR A 151 29.03 30.61 -2.55
CA TYR A 151 29.79 30.03 -3.69
C TYR A 151 29.26 28.74 -4.35
N ASP A 152 28.12 28.17 -3.96
CA ASP A 152 27.51 27.08 -4.75
C ASP A 152 25.98 27.10 -4.72
N GLY A 153 25.40 28.03 -5.48
CA GLY A 153 23.96 28.26 -5.55
C GLY A 153 23.18 27.35 -6.50
N LYS A 154 23.75 26.25 -7.02
CA LYS A 154 23.09 25.47 -8.10
C LYS A 154 22.66 24.04 -7.76
N ASN A 155 23.03 23.48 -6.61
CA ASN A 155 22.80 22.04 -6.37
C ASN A 155 21.83 21.66 -5.25
N PHE A 156 21.34 22.59 -4.42
CA PHE A 156 20.41 22.25 -3.33
C PHE A 156 19.10 21.61 -3.82
N ASN A 157 18.55 22.11 -4.94
CA ASN A 157 17.33 21.56 -5.51
C ASN A 157 17.52 20.18 -6.14
N ARG A 158 18.73 19.84 -6.58
CA ARG A 158 19.05 18.54 -7.18
C ARG A 158 19.29 17.52 -6.08
N ILE A 159 20.11 17.86 -5.09
CA ILE A 159 20.38 17.03 -3.91
C ILE A 159 19.08 16.70 -3.16
N TYR A 160 18.20 17.68 -2.95
CA TYR A 160 16.91 17.43 -2.27
C TYR A 160 15.99 16.50 -3.08
N LYS A 161 15.99 16.61 -4.42
CA LYS A 161 15.21 15.70 -5.28
C LYS A 161 15.81 14.30 -5.31
N ASP A 162 17.13 14.19 -5.34
CA ASP A 162 17.83 12.91 -5.37
C ASP A 162 17.65 12.16 -4.03
N SER A 163 17.71 12.86 -2.89
CA SER A 163 17.43 12.26 -1.58
C SER A 163 15.96 11.87 -1.39
N LYS A 164 15.02 12.63 -1.99
CA LYS A 164 13.59 12.38 -1.83
C LYS A 164 13.05 11.31 -2.77
N TYR A 165 13.63 11.17 -3.97
CA TYR A 165 13.08 10.33 -5.04
C TYR A 165 14.09 9.30 -5.60
N GLY A 166 15.32 9.25 -5.10
CA GLY A 166 16.28 8.19 -5.43
C GLY A 166 16.88 8.26 -6.85
N PHE A 167 16.77 9.41 -7.54
CA PHE A 167 17.26 9.58 -8.92
C PHE A 167 18.80 9.61 -9.06
N GLY A 168 19.55 9.61 -7.95
CA GLY A 168 21.01 9.68 -7.94
C GLY A 168 21.75 8.34 -7.82
N ALA A 169 21.04 7.22 -7.76
CA ALA A 169 21.67 5.90 -7.84
C ALA A 169 22.01 5.58 -9.30
N GLU A 170 23.19 4.98 -9.55
CA GLU A 170 23.65 4.52 -10.86
C GLU A 170 22.56 3.69 -11.53
N SER A 171 21.81 4.32 -12.43
CA SER A 171 20.70 3.66 -13.11
C SER A 171 21.28 2.66 -14.10
N ALA A 172 20.74 1.44 -14.15
CA ALA A 172 21.09 0.44 -15.18
C ALA A 172 20.79 0.89 -16.63
N ALA A 173 20.25 2.10 -16.82
CA ALA A 173 20.00 2.76 -18.09
C ALA A 173 21.04 3.86 -18.42
N ASP A 174 22.05 4.09 -17.57
CA ASP A 174 23.13 5.04 -17.87
C ASP A 174 24.09 4.43 -18.89
N ILE A 175 23.94 4.86 -20.14
CA ILE A 175 24.76 4.46 -21.27
C ILE A 175 25.84 5.50 -21.59
N SER A 176 26.15 6.41 -20.67
CA SER A 176 27.18 7.44 -20.88
C SER A 176 28.60 6.86 -21.07
N ASP A 177 28.84 5.65 -20.56
CA ASP A 177 30.07 4.89 -20.77
C ASP A 177 30.10 4.09 -22.09
N PHE A 178 28.98 4.02 -22.83
CA PHE A 178 28.90 3.27 -24.09
C PHE A 178 29.55 4.03 -25.25
N ASN A 179 30.80 3.68 -25.56
CA ASN A 179 31.54 4.22 -26.71
C ASN A 179 31.60 3.20 -27.87
N PRO A 180 30.84 3.40 -28.97
CA PRO A 180 30.79 2.46 -30.11
C PRO A 180 32.11 2.37 -30.90
N ARG A 181 33.09 3.26 -30.64
CA ARG A 181 34.42 3.21 -31.26
C ARG A 181 35.37 2.25 -30.55
N LYS A 182 35.12 1.91 -29.27
CA LYS A 182 35.98 1.01 -28.47
C LYS A 182 35.55 -0.47 -28.55
N ASN A 183 34.27 -0.75 -28.83
CA ASN A 183 33.73 -2.12 -28.84
C ASN A 183 33.65 -2.78 -30.24
N LYS A 184 34.55 -2.45 -31.17
CA LYS A 184 34.72 -3.19 -32.44
C LYS A 184 35.72 -4.36 -32.31
N GLY A 185 35.72 -5.05 -31.16
CA GLY A 185 36.43 -6.32 -30.98
C GLY A 185 35.51 -7.48 -31.38
N GLY A 186 35.92 -8.27 -32.38
CA GLY A 186 35.10 -9.28 -33.05
C GLY A 186 34.42 -10.28 -32.12
N PHE A 187 33.13 -10.50 -32.38
CA PHE A 187 32.30 -11.55 -31.79
C PHE A 187 32.75 -12.92 -32.36
N ASN A 188 33.85 -13.46 -31.84
CA ASN A 188 34.32 -14.80 -32.22
C ASN A 188 33.50 -15.86 -31.48
N LYS A 189 32.78 -16.64 -32.29
CA LYS A 189 32.01 -17.85 -31.98
C LYS A 189 32.68 -18.74 -30.94
N SER A 190 32.03 -18.95 -29.80
CA SER A 190 32.20 -20.14 -28.96
C SER A 190 30.85 -20.83 -28.80
N GLY A 191 30.58 -21.82 -29.66
CA GLY A 191 29.41 -22.69 -29.56
C GLY A 191 29.49 -23.62 -28.33
N PRO A 192 28.35 -24.14 -27.83
CA PRO A 192 28.31 -24.95 -26.63
C PRO A 192 28.90 -26.35 -26.89
N LYS A 193 29.85 -26.77 -26.05
CA LYS A 193 30.43 -28.11 -26.06
C LYS A 193 29.45 -29.11 -25.43
N THR A 194 28.94 -30.04 -26.24
CA THR A 194 28.17 -31.20 -25.78
C THR A 194 29.11 -32.23 -25.15
N HIS A 195 28.92 -32.56 -23.87
CA HIS A 195 29.60 -33.69 -23.24
C HIS A 195 28.83 -34.99 -23.55
N LYS A 196 29.51 -35.94 -24.19
CA LYS A 196 28.99 -37.25 -24.61
C LYS A 196 29.14 -38.23 -23.43
N ALA A 197 28.05 -38.87 -23.02
CA ALA A 197 28.04 -39.91 -22.00
C ALA A 197 28.73 -41.19 -22.50
N SER A 198 29.67 -41.75 -21.72
CA SER A 198 30.33 -43.02 -21.98
C SER A 198 29.66 -44.15 -21.19
N SER A 199 29.24 -45.18 -21.91
CA SER A 199 28.71 -46.46 -21.44
C SER A 199 29.70 -47.23 -20.57
N ALA A 200 29.27 -47.69 -19.40
CA ALA A 200 30.00 -48.66 -18.56
C ALA A 200 29.21 -49.98 -18.44
N GLN A 201 29.98 -51.06 -18.50
CA GLN A 201 29.62 -52.46 -18.79
C GLN A 201 28.64 -53.12 -17.82
N GLN A 202 27.81 -54.01 -18.39
CA GLN A 202 27.00 -55.00 -17.70
C GLN A 202 27.90 -56.07 -17.05
N SER A 203 27.69 -56.38 -15.78
CA SER A 203 28.27 -57.56 -15.11
C SER A 203 27.20 -58.62 -14.89
N GLU A 204 27.49 -59.81 -15.39
CA GLU A 204 26.65 -61.02 -15.39
C GLU A 204 26.40 -61.58 -13.98
N MET A 205 25.20 -62.12 -13.76
CA MET A 205 24.80 -62.84 -12.54
C MET A 205 25.11 -64.33 -12.68
N PRO A 206 25.81 -64.98 -11.73
CA PRO A 206 25.90 -66.43 -11.69
C PRO A 206 24.66 -67.04 -11.01
N GLY A 207 24.02 -67.98 -11.72
CA GLY A 207 22.88 -68.74 -11.22
C GLY A 207 23.25 -69.73 -10.11
N ILE A 208 22.30 -69.94 -9.19
CA ILE A 208 22.32 -71.03 -8.20
C ILE A 208 21.15 -71.94 -8.51
N LYS A 209 21.46 -73.18 -8.91
CA LYS A 209 20.58 -74.35 -8.86
C LYS A 209 20.91 -75.13 -7.60
N GLY A 210 19.89 -75.62 -6.91
CA GLY A 210 19.97 -76.46 -5.71
C GLY A 210 18.77 -76.21 -4.84
#